data_AF-A0A954NMS7-F1
#
_entry.id   AF-A0A954NMS7-F1
#
_cell.length_a   1.000
_cell.length_b   1.000
_cell.length_c   1.000
_cell.angle_alpha   90.00
_cell.angle_beta   90.00
_cell.angle_gamma   90.00
#
_symmetry.space_group_name_H-M   'P 1'
#
loop_
_entity.id
_entity.type
_entity.pdbx_description
1 polymer ?
#
loop_
_entity_poly.entity_id
_entity_poly.type
_entity_poly.pdbx_seq_one_letter_code
_entity_poly.pdbx_strand_id
1 'polypeptide(L)'
;HQFHAVKRAVISTVEASRSQGNRKAGVIWHTQGSGKSLLMAFYAGQLVREPAMENPTIVVITDRNDLDDQLFGTFSMCRDLIRQTPVQANSREDLQKALARASGGVIFTTIQKFAPEKGEAYPMLTDRRNVVVIADEAHRSQYGFKARIEKTGEIAYGFAKHLRDALPNASFIGFTGTPIEQDDVNTPAVFGHYIDVYDIS
;
A
#
# COMPACT_ATOMS: atom_id res chain seq x y z
N HIS A 1 3.27 18.18 13.46
CA HIS A 1 2.72 17.89 12.13
C HIS A 1 2.55 16.37 11.92
N GLN A 2 3.64 15.59 11.89
CA GLN A 2 3.61 14.12 11.70
C GLN A 2 2.62 13.35 12.58
N PHE A 3 2.53 13.64 13.90
CA PHE A 3 1.57 12.98 14.79
C PHE A 3 0.10 13.13 14.32
N HIS A 4 -0.28 14.33 13.88
CA HIS A 4 -1.64 14.60 13.40
C HIS A 4 -1.88 13.95 12.03
N ALA A 5 -0.88 13.92 11.16
CA ALA A 5 -0.93 13.22 9.89
C ALA A 5 -1.23 11.72 10.08
N VAL A 6 -0.49 11.07 10.99
CA VAL A 6 -0.74 9.65 11.34
C VAL A 6 -2.15 9.44 11.87
N LYS A 7 -2.61 10.28 12.81
CA LYS A 7 -3.95 10.15 13.40
C LYS A 7 -5.05 10.26 12.33
N ARG A 8 -4.94 11.24 11.43
CA ARG A 8 -5.89 11.39 10.31
C ARG A 8 -5.85 10.19 9.36
N ALA A 9 -4.66 9.68 9.05
CA ALA A 9 -4.49 8.53 8.18
C ALA A 9 -5.11 7.26 8.77
N VAL A 10 -4.93 7.00 10.07
CA VAL A 10 -5.57 5.87 10.77
C VAL A 10 -7.09 5.99 10.69
N ILE A 11 -7.67 7.16 11.02
CA ILE A 11 -9.13 7.39 10.96
C ILE A 11 -9.66 7.14 9.55
N SER A 12 -9.01 7.72 8.54
CA SER A 12 -9.40 7.57 7.15
C SER A 12 -9.34 6.11 6.68
N THR A 13 -8.34 5.36 7.15
CA THR A 13 -8.19 3.94 6.82
C THR A 13 -9.26 3.08 7.47
N VAL A 14 -9.62 3.35 8.73
CA VAL A 14 -10.72 2.67 9.41
C VAL A 14 -12.04 2.91 8.70
N GLU A 15 -12.33 4.16 8.30
CA GLU A 15 -13.53 4.48 7.51
C GLU A 15 -13.52 3.74 6.16
N ALA A 16 -12.38 3.75 5.46
CA ALA A 16 -12.21 3.08 4.17
C ALA A 16 -12.32 1.55 4.25
N SER A 17 -11.97 0.93 5.38
CA SER A 17 -11.94 -0.53 5.58
C SER A 17 -13.29 -1.12 6.05
N ARG A 18 -14.24 -0.30 6.50
CA ARG A 18 -15.60 -0.73 6.88
C ARG A 18 -16.32 -1.49 5.77
N SER A 19 -17.34 -2.26 6.11
CA SER A 19 -18.15 -3.00 5.12
C SER A 19 -18.64 -2.13 3.97
N GLN A 20 -19.11 -0.92 4.25
CA GLN A 20 -19.58 0.08 3.28
C GLN A 20 -18.50 1.12 2.89
N GLY A 21 -17.25 0.89 3.30
CA GLY A 21 -16.12 1.77 3.00
C GLY A 21 -15.69 1.68 1.53
N ASN A 22 -15.14 2.77 1.00
CA ASN A 22 -14.77 2.89 -0.42
C ASN A 22 -13.39 2.30 -0.76
N ARG A 23 -12.67 1.71 0.21
CA ARG A 23 -11.31 1.16 0.06
C ARG A 23 -10.21 2.19 -0.28
N LYS A 24 -10.51 3.47 -0.16
CA LYS A 24 -9.63 4.60 -0.52
C LYS A 24 -9.29 5.39 0.74
N ALA A 25 -8.19 5.04 1.39
CA ALA A 25 -7.79 5.67 2.65
C ALA A 25 -7.21 7.07 2.45
N GLY A 26 -6.66 7.38 1.28
CA GLY A 26 -6.18 8.69 0.86
C GLY A 26 -4.70 8.73 0.54
N VAL A 27 -4.15 9.93 0.37
CA VAL A 27 -2.74 10.17 0.06
C VAL A 27 -2.08 11.07 1.10
N ILE A 28 -0.87 10.72 1.51
CA ILE A 28 0.03 11.58 2.27
C ILE A 28 1.14 12.05 1.33
N TRP A 29 1.21 13.37 1.10
CA TRP A 29 2.29 13.98 0.33
C TRP A 29 3.24 14.72 1.24
N HIS A 30 4.39 14.13 1.49
CA HIS A 30 5.45 14.68 2.34
C HIS A 30 6.74 14.67 1.53
N THR A 31 7.36 15.83 1.33
CA THR A 31 8.58 16.00 0.51
C THR A 31 9.70 15.01 0.85
N GLN A 32 10.53 14.67 -0.13
CA GLN A 32 11.64 13.73 0.07
C GLN A 32 12.58 14.22 1.18
N GLY A 33 13.04 13.30 2.04
CA GLY A 33 13.91 13.63 3.18
C GLY A 33 13.17 14.09 4.45
N SER A 34 11.85 14.26 4.40
CA SER A 34 11.02 14.68 5.55
C SER A 34 10.77 13.60 6.63
N GLY A 35 11.27 12.37 6.44
CA GLY A 35 11.03 11.25 7.35
C GLY A 35 9.79 10.40 7.03
N LYS A 36 9.31 10.41 5.78
CA LYS A 36 8.17 9.62 5.27
C LYS A 36 8.19 8.14 5.69
N SER A 37 9.33 7.46 5.57
CA SER A 37 9.45 6.04 5.94
C SER A 37 9.17 5.78 7.42
N LEU A 38 9.60 6.70 8.30
CA LEU A 38 9.31 6.62 9.73
C LEU A 38 7.84 6.94 10.01
N LEU A 39 7.26 7.90 9.29
CA LEU A 39 5.81 8.20 9.35
C LEU A 39 4.97 6.97 9.00
N MET A 40 5.34 6.23 7.94
CA MET A 40 4.69 4.97 7.57
C MET A 40 4.77 3.94 8.70
N ALA A 41 5.93 3.81 9.36
CA ALA A 41 6.10 2.89 10.49
C ALA A 41 5.21 3.27 11.69
N PHE A 42 5.12 4.57 12.02
CA PHE A 42 4.20 5.06 13.06
C PHE A 42 2.73 4.79 12.69
N TYR A 43 2.37 5.02 11.44
CA TYR A 43 1.03 4.74 10.92
C TYR A 43 0.70 3.24 11.01
N ALA A 44 1.60 2.37 10.55
CA ALA A 44 1.42 0.93 10.65
C ALA A 44 1.29 0.47 12.12
N GLY A 45 2.13 0.99 13.02
CA GLY A 45 2.08 0.67 14.44
C GLY A 45 0.78 1.10 15.11
N GLN A 46 0.20 2.25 14.73
CA GLN A 46 -1.12 2.65 15.23
C GLN A 46 -2.24 1.80 14.65
N LEU A 47 -2.22 1.47 13.35
CA LEU A 47 -3.22 0.59 12.74
C LEU A 47 -3.26 -0.81 13.35
N VAL A 48 -2.09 -1.42 13.60
CA VAL A 48 -2.02 -2.76 14.22
C VAL A 48 -2.68 -2.77 15.61
N ARG A 49 -2.70 -1.62 16.29
CA ARG A 49 -3.27 -1.45 17.63
C ARG A 49 -4.71 -0.96 17.63
N GLU A 50 -5.25 -0.61 16.47
CA GLU A 50 -6.60 -0.09 16.32
C GLU A 50 -7.62 -1.23 16.45
N PRO A 51 -8.47 -1.27 17.50
CA PRO A 51 -9.41 -2.37 17.70
C PRO A 51 -10.37 -2.56 16.52
N ALA A 52 -10.77 -1.48 15.85
CA ALA A 52 -11.64 -1.53 14.67
C ALA A 52 -11.00 -2.24 13.46
N MET A 53 -9.68 -2.46 13.46
CA MET A 53 -8.96 -3.13 12.39
C MET A 53 -8.71 -4.62 12.65
N GLU A 54 -9.08 -5.13 13.84
CA GLU A 54 -9.09 -6.57 14.15
C GLU A 54 -7.77 -7.29 13.78
N ASN A 55 -6.62 -6.76 14.24
CA ASN A 55 -5.28 -7.27 13.90
C ASN A 55 -5.05 -7.32 12.38
N PRO A 56 -4.91 -6.16 11.71
CA PRO A 56 -4.84 -6.08 10.25
C PRO A 56 -3.56 -6.68 9.68
N THR A 57 -3.64 -7.06 8.40
CA THR A 57 -2.45 -7.31 7.57
C THR A 57 -2.09 -6.03 6.84
N ILE A 58 -0.85 -5.57 6.97
CA ILE A 58 -0.32 -4.40 6.29
C ILE A 58 0.64 -4.88 5.21
N VAL A 59 0.38 -4.50 3.95
CA VAL A 59 1.23 -4.82 2.81
C VAL A 59 1.87 -3.53 2.33
N VAL A 60 3.17 -3.38 2.56
CA VAL A 60 3.96 -2.27 2.05
C VAL A 60 4.46 -2.65 0.66
N ILE A 61 4.07 -1.87 -0.36
CA ILE A 61 4.45 -2.11 -1.75
C ILE A 61 5.41 -1.03 -2.23
N THR A 62 6.42 -1.48 -2.95
CA THR A 62 7.37 -0.64 -3.70
C THR A 62 7.47 -1.09 -5.15
N ASP A 63 8.08 -0.28 -6.02
CA ASP A 63 8.34 -0.62 -7.42
C ASP A 63 9.75 -1.20 -7.64
N ARG A 64 10.62 -1.17 -6.62
CA ARG A 64 12.02 -1.60 -6.72
C ARG A 64 12.49 -2.33 -5.46
N ASN A 65 13.31 -3.35 -5.64
CA ASN A 65 13.87 -4.15 -4.55
C ASN A 65 14.73 -3.31 -3.58
N ASP A 66 15.55 -2.38 -4.09
CA ASP A 66 16.41 -1.57 -3.21
C ASP A 66 15.61 -0.59 -2.33
N LEU A 67 14.47 -0.09 -2.81
CA LEU A 67 13.54 0.69 -2.00
C LEU A 67 12.79 -0.19 -0.98
N ASP A 68 12.40 -1.40 -1.39
CA ASP A 68 11.82 -2.41 -0.50
C ASP A 68 12.77 -2.71 0.67
N ASP A 69 14.05 -2.99 0.39
CA ASP A 69 15.09 -3.28 1.37
C ASP A 69 15.28 -2.13 2.37
N GLN A 70 15.28 -0.89 1.88
CA GLN A 70 15.40 0.31 2.73
C GLN A 70 14.20 0.50 3.67
N LEU A 71 12.98 0.36 3.14
CA LEU A 71 11.78 0.48 3.96
C LEU A 71 11.65 -0.68 4.94
N PHE A 72 11.97 -1.90 4.52
CA PHE A 72 12.01 -3.08 5.38
C PHE A 72 13.00 -2.89 6.54
N GLY A 73 14.19 -2.37 6.27
CA GLY A 73 15.18 -2.03 7.29
C GLY A 73 14.65 -1.00 8.30
N THR A 74 13.99 0.05 7.80
CA THR A 74 13.36 1.08 8.66
C THR A 74 12.30 0.49 9.58
N PHE A 75 11.39 -0.33 9.05
CA PHE A 75 10.34 -0.98 9.83
C PHE A 75 10.89 -2.00 10.81
N SER A 76 11.94 -2.72 10.44
CA SER A 76 12.61 -3.70 11.31
C SER A 76 13.25 -3.02 12.52
N MET A 77 13.84 -1.83 12.36
CA MET A 77 14.30 -1.00 13.48
C MET A 77 13.16 -0.51 14.37
N CYS A 78 11.95 -0.39 13.82
CA CYS A 78 10.74 0.03 14.53
C CYS A 78 9.88 -1.14 15.03
N ARG A 79 10.39 -2.39 15.07
CA ARG A 79 9.57 -3.57 15.41
C ARG A 79 8.85 -3.45 16.75
N ASP A 80 9.48 -2.83 17.76
CA ASP A 80 8.93 -2.71 19.11
C ASP A 80 7.74 -1.75 19.13
N LEU A 81 7.78 -0.73 18.29
CA LEU A 81 6.68 0.21 18.06
C LEU A 81 5.51 -0.49 17.35
N ILE A 82 5.80 -1.29 16.32
CA ILE A 82 4.78 -1.97 15.50
C ILE A 82 4.21 -3.20 16.23
N ARG A 83 4.95 -3.76 17.20
CA ARG A 83 4.65 -5.01 17.93
C ARG A 83 4.45 -6.22 17.02
N GLN A 84 5.03 -6.16 15.83
CA GLN A 84 5.00 -7.21 14.81
C GLN A 84 6.39 -7.29 14.23
N THR A 85 6.85 -8.50 13.91
CA THR A 85 8.06 -8.70 13.11
C THR A 85 7.70 -8.53 11.64
N PRO A 86 8.22 -7.51 10.94
CA PRO A 86 8.00 -7.38 9.50
C PRO A 86 8.58 -8.58 8.76
N VAL A 87 7.92 -8.99 7.67
CA VAL A 87 8.38 -10.07 6.80
C VAL A 87 8.56 -9.51 5.39
N GLN A 88 9.64 -9.86 4.73
CA GLN A 88 9.90 -9.49 3.34
C GLN A 88 9.64 -10.68 2.42
N ALA A 89 8.78 -10.50 1.42
CA ALA A 89 8.48 -11.51 0.41
C ALA A 89 9.49 -11.40 -0.74
N ASN A 90 10.40 -12.36 -0.82
CA ASN A 90 11.47 -12.39 -1.84
C ASN A 90 11.02 -13.04 -3.15
N SER A 91 10.00 -13.88 -3.10
CA SER A 91 9.40 -14.56 -4.25
C SER A 91 7.87 -14.41 -4.28
N ARG A 92 7.23 -14.84 -5.37
CA ARG A 92 5.77 -14.88 -5.47
C ARG A 92 5.20 -15.90 -4.48
N GLU A 93 5.88 -17.01 -4.33
CA GLU A 93 5.55 -18.09 -3.40
C GLU A 93 5.61 -17.60 -1.95
N ASP A 94 6.62 -16.80 -1.61
CA ASP A 94 6.71 -16.17 -0.28
C ASP A 94 5.54 -15.22 -0.03
N LEU A 95 5.18 -14.41 -1.02
CA LEU A 95 4.05 -13.48 -0.95
C LEU A 95 2.73 -14.23 -0.73
N GLN A 96 2.49 -15.29 -1.50
CA GLN A 96 1.31 -16.14 -1.36
C GLN A 96 1.24 -16.76 0.03
N LYS A 97 2.33 -17.36 0.51
CA LYS A 97 2.40 -17.94 1.87
C LYS A 97 2.17 -16.88 2.95
N ALA A 98 2.76 -15.69 2.80
CA ALA A 98 2.63 -14.62 3.77
C ALA A 98 1.22 -14.03 3.83
N LEU A 99 0.44 -14.07 2.75
CA LEU A 99 -0.93 -13.57 2.68
C LEU A 99 -2.00 -14.65 2.96
N ALA A 100 -1.67 -15.93 2.83
CA ALA A 100 -2.57 -17.04 3.16
C ALA A 100 -2.85 -17.20 4.67
N ARG A 101 -2.05 -16.55 5.54
CA ARG A 101 -2.25 -16.62 7.00
C ARG A 101 -3.51 -15.89 7.43
N ALA A 102 -4.22 -16.48 8.40
CA ALA A 102 -5.40 -15.87 9.02
C ALA A 102 -5.06 -14.72 9.99
N SER A 103 -3.82 -14.65 10.47
CA SER A 103 -3.35 -13.59 11.37
C SER A 103 -2.91 -12.33 10.63
N GLY A 104 -2.93 -11.19 11.33
CA GLY A 104 -2.35 -9.94 10.85
C GLY A 104 -0.82 -9.96 10.76
N GLY A 105 -0.23 -8.81 10.45
CA GLY A 105 1.22 -8.64 10.38
C GLY A 105 1.64 -7.65 9.30
N VAL A 106 2.94 -7.36 9.20
CA VAL A 106 3.48 -6.44 8.19
C VAL A 106 4.28 -7.22 7.15
N ILE A 107 3.97 -7.01 5.87
CA ILE A 107 4.57 -7.69 4.72
C ILE A 107 5.15 -6.64 3.78
N PHE A 108 6.41 -6.83 3.39
CA PHE A 108 7.12 -6.05 2.39
C PHE A 108 7.19 -6.83 1.10
N THR A 109 6.91 -6.17 -0.02
CA THR A 109 6.96 -6.79 -1.34
C THR A 109 7.06 -5.74 -2.44
N THR A 110 7.41 -6.20 -3.62
CA THR A 110 7.40 -5.37 -4.82
C THR A 110 6.18 -5.66 -5.67
N ILE A 111 5.66 -4.65 -6.36
CA ILE A 111 4.43 -4.77 -7.15
C ILE A 111 4.52 -5.85 -8.25
N GLN A 112 5.72 -6.11 -8.78
CA GLN A 112 5.96 -7.10 -9.83
C GLN A 112 5.62 -8.53 -9.37
N LYS A 113 5.62 -8.80 -8.05
CA LYS A 113 5.25 -10.12 -7.51
C LYS A 113 3.75 -10.41 -7.59
N PHE A 114 2.93 -9.40 -7.90
CA PHE A 114 1.51 -9.56 -8.26
C PHE A 114 1.29 -9.82 -9.75
N ALA A 115 2.33 -9.81 -10.58
CA ALA A 115 2.18 -10.17 -11.99
C ALA A 115 1.97 -11.68 -12.14
N PRO A 116 0.98 -12.15 -12.92
CA PRO A 116 0.82 -13.57 -13.19
C PRO A 116 1.98 -14.12 -14.02
N GLU A 117 2.10 -15.45 -14.03
CA GLU A 117 2.87 -16.13 -15.05
C GLU A 117 2.18 -16.02 -16.41
N LYS A 118 2.95 -16.10 -17.49
CA LYS A 118 2.45 -15.78 -18.84
C LYS A 118 1.19 -16.58 -19.16
N GLY A 119 0.09 -15.88 -19.41
CA GLY A 119 -1.18 -16.48 -19.85
C GLY A 119 -2.15 -16.85 -18.74
N GLU A 120 -1.81 -16.63 -17.47
CA GLU A 120 -2.67 -16.95 -16.32
C GLU A 120 -3.26 -15.71 -15.66
N ALA A 121 -4.39 -15.85 -14.99
CA ALA A 121 -4.89 -14.85 -14.05
C ALA A 121 -4.13 -14.99 -12.73
N TYR A 122 -3.79 -13.87 -12.09
CA TYR A 122 -3.17 -13.94 -10.76
C TYR A 122 -4.23 -14.40 -9.75
N PRO A 123 -3.94 -15.38 -8.87
CA PRO A 123 -4.93 -15.90 -7.94
C PRO A 123 -5.32 -14.86 -6.90
N MET A 124 -6.57 -14.91 -6.43
CA MET A 124 -6.98 -14.22 -5.21
C MET A 124 -6.16 -14.77 -4.03
N LEU A 125 -5.44 -13.90 -3.32
CA LEU A 125 -4.61 -14.30 -2.19
C LEU A 125 -5.36 -14.22 -0.87
N THR A 126 -6.21 -13.21 -0.72
CA THR A 126 -7.11 -13.09 0.43
C THR A 126 -8.25 -12.13 0.12
N ASP A 127 -9.44 -12.43 0.62
CA ASP A 127 -10.64 -11.59 0.57
C ASP A 127 -10.88 -10.81 1.87
N ARG A 128 -9.95 -10.85 2.82
CA ARG A 128 -10.06 -10.14 4.10
C ARG A 128 -10.16 -8.62 3.88
N ARG A 129 -11.09 -7.98 4.60
CA ARG A 129 -11.24 -6.50 4.60
C ARG A 129 -10.19 -5.78 5.45
N ASN A 130 -9.64 -6.45 6.47
CA ASN A 130 -8.61 -5.89 7.34
C ASN A 130 -7.20 -6.01 6.71
N VAL A 131 -7.12 -5.87 5.39
CA VAL A 131 -5.86 -5.75 4.65
C VAL A 131 -5.68 -4.31 4.22
N VAL A 132 -4.54 -3.72 4.55
CA VAL A 132 -4.18 -2.34 4.18
C VAL A 132 -2.94 -2.37 3.31
N VAL A 133 -3.05 -1.84 2.10
CA VAL A 133 -1.92 -1.67 1.18
C VAL A 133 -1.37 -0.26 1.35
N ILE A 134 -0.08 -0.16 1.68
CA ILE A 134 0.70 1.09 1.73
C ILE A 134 1.53 1.15 0.46
N ALA A 135 1.22 2.08 -0.44
CA ALA A 135 2.01 2.31 -1.66
C ALA A 135 3.02 3.44 -1.45
N ASP A 136 4.31 3.14 -1.61
CA ASP A 136 5.34 4.17 -1.66
C ASP A 136 5.44 4.80 -3.05
N GLU A 137 5.67 6.10 -3.15
CA GLU A 137 5.60 6.87 -4.40
C GLU A 137 4.33 6.61 -5.21
N ALA A 138 3.17 6.77 -4.56
CA ALA A 138 1.84 6.48 -5.10
C ALA A 138 1.49 7.14 -6.45
N HIS A 139 2.23 8.17 -6.89
CA HIS A 139 2.08 8.82 -8.20
C HIS A 139 2.82 8.08 -9.34
N ARG A 140 3.64 7.07 -9.05
CA ARG A 140 4.46 6.43 -10.09
C ARG A 140 3.62 5.60 -11.04
N SER A 141 3.70 5.96 -12.32
CA SER A 141 3.17 5.18 -13.44
C SER A 141 3.69 3.73 -13.49
N GLN A 142 4.81 3.43 -12.81
CA GLN A 142 5.47 2.13 -12.78
C GLN A 142 4.68 1.04 -12.04
N TYR A 143 3.78 1.41 -11.13
CA TYR A 143 2.83 0.47 -10.55
C TYR A 143 1.83 -0.09 -11.56
N GLY A 144 1.73 0.52 -12.75
CA GLY A 144 0.76 0.10 -13.75
C GLY A 144 -0.68 0.39 -13.33
N PHE A 145 -0.90 1.36 -12.44
CA PHE A 145 -2.24 1.92 -12.14
C PHE A 145 -2.87 2.59 -13.36
N LYS A 146 -2.07 2.95 -14.37
CA LYS A 146 -2.54 3.43 -15.67
C LYS A 146 -2.94 2.25 -16.55
N ALA A 147 -4.21 2.21 -16.95
CA ALA A 147 -4.65 1.36 -18.07
C ALA A 147 -3.94 1.85 -19.35
N ARG A 148 -3.36 0.93 -20.13
CA ARG A 148 -2.76 1.23 -21.43
C ARG A 148 -3.49 0.45 -22.52
N ILE A 149 -3.71 1.07 -23.65
CA ILE A 149 -4.22 0.37 -24.84
C ILE A 149 -3.00 -0.24 -25.53
N GLU A 150 -2.95 -1.55 -25.62
CA GLU A 150 -1.91 -2.26 -26.37
C GLU A 150 -2.09 -2.04 -27.88
N LYS A 151 -1.05 -2.34 -28.66
CA LYS A 151 -1.09 -2.25 -30.13
C LYS A 151 -2.19 -3.12 -30.76
N THR A 152 -2.67 -4.13 -30.03
CA THR A 152 -3.78 -5.02 -30.39
C THR A 152 -5.15 -4.37 -30.22
N GLY A 153 -5.24 -3.20 -29.57
CA GLY A 153 -6.50 -2.55 -29.19
C GLY A 153 -7.06 -3.00 -27.85
N GLU A 154 -6.42 -3.96 -27.18
CA GLU A 154 -6.83 -4.44 -25.86
C GLU A 154 -6.35 -3.50 -24.74
N ILE A 155 -7.13 -3.42 -23.66
CA ILE A 155 -6.71 -2.70 -22.45
C ILE A 155 -5.77 -3.60 -21.65
N ALA A 156 -4.48 -3.33 -21.71
CA ALA A 156 -3.53 -3.85 -20.73
C ALA A 156 -3.71 -3.10 -19.43
N TYR A 157 -4.18 -3.84 -18.44
CA TYR A 157 -4.11 -3.40 -17.06
C TYR A 157 -2.74 -3.77 -16.51
N GLY A 158 -2.03 -2.81 -15.94
CA GLY A 158 -0.74 -3.08 -15.32
C GLY A 158 -0.88 -3.85 -14.00
N PHE A 159 0.23 -3.98 -13.27
CA PHE A 159 0.29 -4.77 -12.02
C PHE A 159 -0.78 -4.39 -10.98
N ALA A 160 -1.25 -3.15 -11.01
CA ALA A 160 -2.36 -2.66 -10.21
C ALA A 160 -3.65 -3.49 -10.29
N LYS A 161 -4.03 -3.96 -11.47
CA LYS A 161 -5.22 -4.82 -11.60
C LYS A 161 -4.98 -6.13 -10.88
N HIS A 162 -3.84 -6.77 -11.09
CA HIS A 162 -3.54 -8.02 -10.43
C HIS A 162 -3.43 -7.87 -8.91
N LEU A 163 -2.92 -6.73 -8.41
CA LEU A 163 -2.95 -6.41 -6.99
C LEU A 163 -4.39 -6.30 -6.46
N ARG A 164 -5.30 -5.68 -7.22
CA ARG A 164 -6.73 -5.58 -6.86
C ARG A 164 -7.43 -6.93 -6.93
N ASP A 165 -7.13 -7.75 -7.93
CA ASP A 165 -7.67 -9.10 -8.08
C ASP A 165 -7.17 -10.02 -6.96
N ALA A 166 -5.89 -9.86 -6.56
CA ALA A 166 -5.27 -10.59 -5.45
C ALA A 166 -5.85 -10.21 -4.08
N LEU A 167 -6.18 -8.92 -3.89
CA LEU A 167 -6.60 -8.31 -2.63
C LEU A 167 -7.89 -7.47 -2.81
N PRO A 168 -9.02 -8.09 -3.22
CA PRO A 168 -10.22 -7.37 -3.68
C PRO A 168 -10.85 -6.46 -2.63
N ASN A 169 -10.64 -6.78 -1.35
CA ASN A 169 -11.22 -6.08 -0.22
C ASN A 169 -10.24 -5.20 0.57
N ALA A 170 -8.99 -5.08 0.09
CA ALA A 170 -7.98 -4.27 0.76
C ALA A 170 -8.27 -2.76 0.62
N SER A 171 -7.89 -2.00 1.64
CA SER A 171 -7.90 -0.53 1.60
C SER A 171 -6.52 0.01 1.23
N PHE A 172 -6.46 1.07 0.43
CA PHE A 172 -5.23 1.58 -0.16
C PHE A 172 -4.92 2.97 0.37
N ILE A 173 -3.70 3.15 0.87
CA ILE A 173 -3.13 4.47 1.22
C ILE A 173 -1.87 4.71 0.38
N GLY A 174 -1.77 5.91 -0.17
CA GLY A 174 -0.62 6.35 -0.94
C GLY A 174 0.29 7.25 -0.12
N PHE A 175 1.58 7.07 -0.23
CA PHE A 175 2.58 7.98 0.30
C PHE A 175 3.46 8.46 -0.85
N THR A 176 3.81 9.75 -0.88
CA THR A 176 4.64 10.27 -1.97
C THR A 176 5.47 11.49 -1.58
N GLY A 177 6.64 11.63 -2.23
CA GLY A 177 7.49 12.80 -2.15
C GLY A 177 7.07 13.99 -3.03
N THR A 178 6.18 13.78 -4.00
CA THR A 178 5.82 14.78 -5.03
C THR A 178 4.31 15.02 -5.10
N PRO A 179 3.89 16.21 -5.57
CA PRO A 179 2.47 16.47 -5.80
C PRO A 179 1.90 15.53 -6.87
N ILE A 180 0.63 15.21 -6.72
CA ILE A 180 -0.19 14.54 -7.73
C ILE A 180 -0.48 15.59 -8.80
N GLU A 181 -0.20 15.26 -10.05
CA GLU A 181 -0.48 16.14 -11.20
C GLU A 181 -1.99 16.36 -11.34
N GLN A 182 -2.42 17.54 -11.81
CA GLN A 182 -3.86 17.87 -11.91
C GLN A 182 -4.63 16.94 -12.86
N ASP A 183 -3.96 16.37 -13.86
CA ASP A 183 -4.49 15.42 -14.83
C ASP A 183 -4.35 13.95 -14.38
N ASP A 184 -3.77 13.69 -13.19
CA ASP A 184 -3.71 12.35 -12.62
C ASP A 184 -5.05 11.94 -12.02
N VAL A 185 -5.87 11.33 -12.86
CA VAL A 185 -7.16 10.73 -12.47
C VAL A 185 -7.02 9.41 -11.69
N ASN A 186 -5.85 8.75 -11.74
CA ASN A 186 -5.69 7.40 -11.22
C ASN A 186 -5.38 7.40 -9.72
N THR A 187 -4.52 8.31 -9.27
CA THR A 187 -4.17 8.38 -7.84
C THR A 187 -5.40 8.62 -6.97
N PRO A 188 -6.30 9.59 -7.27
CA PRO A 188 -7.56 9.74 -6.56
C PRO A 188 -8.53 8.55 -6.74
N ALA A 189 -8.50 7.90 -7.90
CA ALA A 189 -9.34 6.73 -8.14
C ALA A 189 -8.92 5.53 -7.28
N VAL A 190 -7.62 5.35 -7.03
CA VAL A 190 -7.06 4.20 -6.28
C VAL A 190 -6.99 4.48 -4.79
N PHE A 191 -6.46 5.64 -4.42
CA PHE A 191 -6.12 5.99 -3.04
C PHE A 191 -7.12 6.95 -2.43
N GLY A 192 -7.77 7.82 -3.21
CA GLY A 192 -8.64 8.88 -2.71
C GLY A 192 -7.92 10.23 -2.63
N HIS A 193 -8.49 11.17 -1.86
CA HIS A 193 -7.96 12.53 -1.75
C HIS A 193 -6.77 12.62 -0.79
N TYR A 194 -6.09 13.76 -0.78
CA TYR A 194 -5.06 14.05 0.22
C TYR A 194 -5.63 14.00 1.64
N ILE A 195 -4.97 13.24 2.50
CA ILE A 195 -5.18 13.22 3.96
C ILE A 195 -4.36 14.34 4.60
N ASP A 196 -3.14 14.53 4.09
CA ASP A 196 -2.17 15.45 4.65
C ASP A 196 -1.11 15.85 3.61
N VAL A 197 -0.68 17.10 3.69
CA VAL A 197 0.37 17.67 2.84
C VAL A 197 1.43 18.32 3.74
N TYR A 198 2.69 18.00 3.47
CA TYR A 198 3.87 18.64 4.04
C TYR A 198 4.82 19.01 2.92
N ASP A 199 4.73 20.25 2.49
CA ASP A 199 5.67 20.85 1.54
C ASP A 199 6.66 21.75 2.29
N ILE A 200 7.92 21.78 1.84
CA ILE A 200 8.99 22.64 2.38
C ILE A 200 9.09 23.96 1.56
N SER A 201 8.15 24.20 0.64
CA SER A 201 8.03 25.44 -0.14
C SER A 201 8.00 26.71 0.72
#